data_AF-A0A6V7LYA3-F1
#
_entry.id   AF-A0A6V7LYA3-F1
#
_cell.length_a   1.000
_cell.length_b   1.000
_cell.length_c   1.000
_cell.angle_alpha   90.00
_cell.angle_beta   90.00
_cell.angle_gamma   90.00
#
_symmetry.space_group_name_H-M   'P 1'
#
loop_
_entity.id
_entity.type
_entity.pdbx_description
1 polymer ?
#
loop_
_entity_poly.entity_id
_entity_poly.type
_entity_poly.pdbx_seq_one_letter_code
_entity_poly.pdbx_strand_id
1 'polypeptide(L)' 'RNNGYAISTPSPEQYRGDGIAAKGPAYGINTIRVDGNDILAVHHATREARKFAINNSKPVLIEAMTY' A
#
# COMPACT_ATOMS: atom_id res chain seq x y z
N ARG A 1 1.85 2.55 -5.07
CA ARG A 1 3.14 3.26 -4.97
C ARG A 1 2.84 4.66 -4.51
N ASN A 2 3.52 5.12 -3.47
CA ASN A 2 3.37 6.46 -2.91
C ASN A 2 4.77 7.07 -2.83
N ASN A 3 5.09 7.96 -3.78
CA ASN A 3 6.35 8.69 -3.86
C ASN A 3 6.22 10.14 -3.38
N GLY A 4 5.10 10.49 -2.73
CA GLY A 4 4.85 11.82 -2.22
C GLY A 4 4.37 12.88 -3.23
N TYR A 5 4.37 12.61 -4.54
CA TYR A 5 4.00 13.60 -5.56
C TYR A 5 3.13 13.05 -6.69
N ALA A 6 2.25 13.89 -7.22
CA ALA A 6 1.67 13.71 -8.56
C ALA A 6 1.98 14.96 -9.39
N ILE A 7 2.92 14.83 -10.35
CA ILE A 7 3.49 15.96 -11.10
C ILE A 7 4.11 16.97 -10.12
N SER A 8 3.45 18.10 -9.87
CA SER A 8 3.90 19.16 -8.96
C SER A 8 3.11 19.20 -7.65
N THR A 9 2.05 18.40 -7.51
CA THR A 9 1.19 18.39 -6.34
C THR A 9 1.75 17.45 -5.26
N PRO A 10 2.14 17.96 -4.09
CA PRO A 10 2.63 17.14 -2.98
C PRO A 10 1.48 16.40 -2.27
N SER A 11 1.80 15.31 -1.57
CA SER A 11 0.82 14.47 -0.87
C SER A 11 -0.10 15.20 0.13
N PRO A 12 0.31 16.26 0.87
CA PRO A 12 -0.60 16.99 1.77
C PRO A 12 -1.71 17.76 1.05
N GLU A 13 -1.52 18.07 -0.24
CA GLU A 13 -2.56 18.64 -1.10
C GLU A 13 -3.43 17.55 -1.75
N GLN A 14 -2.91 16.32 -1.84
CA GLN A 14 -3.59 15.18 -2.45
C GLN A 14 -4.58 14.50 -1.49
N TYR A 15 -4.24 14.43 -0.20
CA TYR A 15 -5.09 13.88 0.86
C TYR A 15 -4.66 14.39 2.24
N ARG A 16 -5.54 14.25 3.24
CA ARG A 16 -5.28 14.62 4.64
C ARG A 16 -5.26 13.45 5.62
N GLY A 17 -5.61 12.25 5.15
CA GLY A 17 -5.54 11.02 5.95
C GLY A 17 -4.13 10.43 5.96
N ASP A 18 -3.95 9.33 6.69
CA ASP A 18 -2.71 8.56 6.76
C ASP A 18 -2.49 7.73 5.48
N GLY A 19 -2.14 8.40 4.38
CA GLY A 19 -1.82 7.76 3.11
C GLY A 19 -2.98 6.99 2.48
N ILE A 20 -2.62 6.02 1.64
CA ILE A 20 -3.57 5.14 0.97
C ILE A 20 -3.86 3.89 1.81
N ALA A 21 -2.88 3.37 2.56
CA ALA A 21 -3.06 2.17 3.39
C ALA A 21 -4.22 2.31 4.38
N ALA A 22 -4.35 3.46 5.06
CA ALA A 22 -5.41 3.69 6.04
C ALA A 22 -6.83 3.68 5.44
N LYS A 23 -6.97 3.78 4.11
CA LYS A 23 -8.28 3.75 3.45
C LYS A 23 -8.83 2.33 3.33
N GLY A 24 -7.98 1.32 3.18
CA GLY A 24 -8.45 -0.03 2.86
C GLY A 24 -9.29 -0.72 3.94
N PRO A 25 -9.00 -0.57 5.26
CA PRO A 25 -9.84 -1.18 6.30
C PRO A 25 -11.31 -0.73 6.24
N ALA A 26 -11.57 0.52 5.84
CA ALA A 26 -12.93 1.03 5.68
C ALA A 26 -13.74 0.29 4.58
N TYR A 27 -13.06 -0.34 3.63
CA TYR A 27 -13.65 -1.18 2.59
C TYR A 27 -13.57 -2.68 2.91
N GLY A 28 -13.14 -3.06 4.11
CA GLY A 28 -12.91 -4.46 4.48
C GLY A 28 -11.71 -5.10 3.76
N ILE A 29 -10.79 -4.29 3.24
CA ILE A 29 -9.58 -4.75 2.54
C ILE A 29 -8.43 -4.85 3.54
N ASN A 30 -7.76 -5.99 3.59
CA ASN A 30 -6.54 -6.14 4.38
C ASN A 30 -5.44 -5.26 3.79
N THR A 31 -4.78 -4.46 4.61
CA THR A 31 -3.82 -3.46 4.14
C THR A 31 -2.47 -3.59 4.82
N ILE A 32 -1.42 -3.28 4.08
CA ILE A 32 -0.05 -3.21 4.59
C ILE A 32 0.69 -2.06 3.91
N ARG A 33 1.49 -1.33 4.69
CA ARG A 33 2.45 -0.34 4.18
C ARG A 33 3.86 -0.93 4.27
N VAL A 34 4.66 -0.73 3.23
CA VAL A 34 6.04 -1.24 3.14
C VAL A 34 6.99 -0.15 2.68
N ASP A 35 8.27 -0.27 3.06
CA ASP A 35 9.34 0.47 2.41
C ASP A 35 9.51 -0.07 0.98
N GLY A 36 9.23 0.78 -0.01
CA GLY A 36 9.31 0.46 -1.43
C GLY A 36 10.74 0.41 -1.97
N ASN A 37 11.73 0.88 -1.21
CA ASN A 37 13.14 0.81 -1.56
C ASN A 37 13.83 -0.45 -1.00
N ASP A 38 13.17 -1.16 -0.07
CA ASP A 38 13.57 -2.50 0.37
C ASP A 38 12.90 -3.56 -0.52
N ILE A 39 13.67 -4.10 -1.46
CA ILE A 39 13.19 -5.14 -2.39
C ILE A 39 12.73 -6.41 -1.66
N LEU A 40 13.35 -6.77 -0.54
CA LEU A 40 13.00 -7.96 0.24
C LEU A 40 11.69 -7.73 0.99
N ALA A 41 11.48 -6.53 1.55
CA ALA A 41 10.21 -6.17 2.17
C ALA A 41 9.05 -6.19 1.17
N VAL A 42 9.23 -5.58 -0.01
CA VAL A 42 8.21 -5.59 -1.08
C VAL A 42 7.92 -7.01 -1.56
N HIS A 43 8.96 -7.82 -1.80
CA HIS A 43 8.80 -9.21 -2.23
C HIS A 43 8.05 -10.04 -1.18
N HIS A 44 8.46 -9.92 0.09
CA HIS A 44 7.83 -10.65 1.20
C HIS A 44 6.34 -10.28 1.33
N ALA A 45 6.02 -8.98 1.40
CA ALA A 45 4.64 -8.52 1.52
C ALA A 45 3.78 -8.95 0.33
N THR A 46 4.32 -8.88 -0.89
CA THR A 46 3.61 -9.31 -2.12
C THR A 46 3.35 -10.82 -2.10
N ARG A 47 4.33 -11.61 -1.67
CA ARG A 47 4.20 -13.08 -1.60
C ARG A 47 3.14 -13.50 -0.59
N GLU A 48 3.13 -12.90 0.60
CA GLU A 48 2.13 -13.20 1.62
C GLU A 48 0.74 -12.67 1.23
N ALA A 49 0.65 -11.47 0.65
CA ALA A 49 -0.61 -10.93 0.11
C ALA A 49 -1.23 -11.84 -0.95
N ARG A 50 -0.40 -12.36 -1.89
CA ARG A 50 -0.86 -13.32 -2.91
C ARG A 50 -1.40 -14.60 -2.28
N LYS A 51 -0.67 -15.20 -1.34
CA LYS A 51 -1.12 -16.40 -0.63
C LYS A 51 -2.45 -16.17 0.08
N PHE A 52 -2.57 -15.06 0.81
CA PHE A 52 -3.80 -14.68 1.51
C PHE A 52 -4.97 -14.53 0.53
N ALA A 53 -4.76 -13.77 -0.56
CA ALA A 53 -5.81 -13.49 -1.52
C ALA A 53 -6.36 -14.75 -2.20
N ILE A 54 -5.47 -15.69 -2.57
CA ILE A 54 -5.87 -16.96 -3.18
C ILE A 54 -6.62 -17.85 -2.18
N ASN A 55 -6.10 -17.98 -0.95
CA ASN A 55 -6.67 -18.90 0.04
C ASN A 55 -8.00 -18.42 0.63
N ASN A 56 -8.23 -17.11 0.66
CA ASN A 56 -9.40 -16.51 1.32
C ASN A 56 -10.38 -15.85 0.33
N SER A 57 -10.04 -15.80 -0.97
CA SER A 57 -10.79 -15.06 -1.99
C SER A 57 -11.11 -13.61 -1.57
N LYS A 58 -10.13 -12.95 -0.93
CA LYS A 58 -10.25 -11.59 -0.38
C LYS A 58 -9.14 -10.67 -0.89
N PRO A 59 -9.43 -9.38 -1.11
CA PRO A 59 -8.43 -8.42 -1.58
C PRO A 59 -7.40 -8.06 -0.49
N VAL A 60 -6.21 -7.69 -0.94
CA VAL A 60 -5.14 -7.10 -0.10
C VAL A 60 -4.60 -5.85 -0.81
N LEU A 61 -4.40 -4.77 -0.08
CA LEU A 61 -3.81 -3.52 -0.57
C LEU A 61 -2.41 -3.32 0.03
N ILE A 62 -1.42 -3.08 -0.84
CA ILE A 62 -0.04 -2.81 -0.46
C ILE A 62 0.30 -1.37 -0.84
N GLU A 63 0.60 -0.53 0.15
CA GLU A 63 1.16 0.81 -0.06
C GLU A 63 2.69 0.76 0.07
N ALA A 64 3.39 0.76 -1.07
CA ALA A 64 4.84 0.87 -1.10
C ALA A 64 5.26 2.35 -1.13
N MET A 65 5.97 2.79 -0.10
CA MET A 65 6.52 4.14 0.05
C MET A 65 7.86 4.26 -0.67
N THR A 66 8.06 5.29 -1.48
CA THR A 66 9.33 5.51 -2.21
C THR A 66 9.58 7.01 -2.35
N TYR A 67 10.59 7.42 -3.12
CA TYR A 67 10.92 8.81 -3.40
C TYR A 67 11.15 9.05 -4.89
#